data_AF-A0AA97BUQ9-F1
#
_entry.id   AF-A0AA97BUQ9-F1
#
_cell.length_a   1.000
_cell.length_b   1.000
_cell.length_c   1.000
_cell.angle_alpha   90.00
_cell.angle_beta   90.00
_cell.angle_gamma   90.00
#
_symmetry.space_group_name_H-M   'P 1'
#
loop_
_entity.id
_entity.type
_entity.pdbx_description
1 polymer ?
#
loop_
_entity_poly.entity_id
_entity_poly.type
_entity_poly.pdbx_seq_one_letter_code
_entity_poly.pdbx_strand_id
1 'polypeptide(L)'
;MHFNHPNPQLQIEKSPFYIPKNPKAWSSRIRTAGVSSFGIGGTNCHIIVQSLPDSLVSIKPEQEVDNNFEYSLLLSAATKESLKKLAGDYAPLIKITPANILAHNALQQRQLNLPWRLYPLNK
;
A
#
# COMPACT_ATOMS: atom_id res chain seq x y z
N MET A 1 21.59 -3.57 -2.69
CA MET A 1 22.75 -3.51 -1.77
C MET A 1 23.80 -4.53 -2.26
N HIS A 2 25.09 -4.35 -1.97
CA HIS A 2 26.23 -5.14 -2.50
C HIS A 2 26.54 -4.97 -4.00
N PHE A 3 26.53 -3.74 -4.50
CA PHE A 3 26.88 -3.44 -5.90
C PHE A 3 28.00 -2.40 -5.96
N ASN A 4 29.17 -2.81 -6.49
CA ASN A 4 30.33 -1.93 -6.64
C ASN A 4 30.52 -1.51 -8.11
N HIS A 5 30.73 -2.50 -8.99
CA HIS A 5 30.88 -2.35 -10.43
C HIS A 5 30.01 -3.38 -11.18
N PRO A 6 29.49 -3.03 -12.37
CA PRO A 6 28.77 -3.99 -13.22
C PRO A 6 29.71 -5.11 -13.71
N ASN A 7 29.19 -6.33 -13.86
CA ASN A 7 29.92 -7.39 -14.53
C ASN A 7 30.15 -6.98 -16.00
N PRO A 8 31.40 -6.86 -16.49
CA PRO A 8 31.70 -6.46 -17.87
C PRO A 8 31.03 -7.32 -18.93
N GLN A 9 30.80 -8.61 -18.64
CA GLN A 9 30.13 -9.55 -19.56
C GLN A 9 28.68 -9.15 -19.86
N LEU A 10 28.03 -8.43 -18.96
CA LEU A 10 26.65 -7.96 -19.16
C LEU A 10 26.56 -6.81 -20.18
N GLN A 11 27.67 -6.13 -20.47
CA GLN A 11 27.74 -4.99 -21.40
C GLN A 11 26.61 -3.96 -21.18
N ILE A 12 26.32 -3.64 -19.90
CA ILE A 12 25.17 -2.81 -19.50
C ILE A 12 25.13 -1.48 -20.26
N GLU A 13 26.29 -0.89 -20.52
CA GLU A 13 26.47 0.37 -21.28
C GLU A 13 25.85 0.32 -22.70
N LYS A 14 25.74 -0.89 -23.28
CA LYS A 14 25.17 -1.13 -24.62
C LYS A 14 23.74 -1.66 -24.56
N SER A 15 23.14 -1.74 -23.38
CA SER A 15 21.81 -2.27 -23.13
C SER A 15 20.83 -1.13 -22.79
N PRO A 16 19.51 -1.34 -22.85
CA PRO A 16 18.53 -0.37 -22.37
C PRO A 16 18.44 -0.29 -20.83
N PHE A 17 19.24 -1.10 -20.12
CA PHE A 17 19.17 -1.23 -18.67
C PHE A 17 20.27 -0.45 -17.96
N TYR A 18 20.01 -0.11 -16.70
CA TYR A 18 21.01 0.42 -15.78
C TYR A 18 20.74 -0.15 -14.38
N ILE A 19 21.76 -0.15 -13.53
CA ILE A 19 21.66 -0.66 -12.15
C ILE A 19 21.53 0.54 -11.20
N PRO A 20 20.39 0.73 -10.51
CA PRO A 20 20.22 1.83 -9.57
C PRO A 20 21.10 1.63 -8.32
N LYS A 21 22.05 2.54 -8.09
CA LYS A 21 22.94 2.53 -6.90
C LYS A 21 22.32 3.20 -5.68
N ASN A 22 21.52 4.25 -5.91
CA ASN A 22 20.87 5.06 -4.88
C ASN A 22 19.38 5.17 -5.19
N PRO A 23 18.52 5.48 -4.18
CA PRO A 23 17.13 5.82 -4.43
C PRO A 23 17.04 6.93 -5.49
N LYS A 24 16.26 6.69 -6.54
CA LYS A 24 15.96 7.66 -7.57
C LYS A 24 14.46 7.88 -7.64
N ALA A 25 14.06 9.14 -7.77
CA ALA A 25 12.67 9.46 -8.07
C ALA A 25 12.27 8.82 -9.40
N TRP A 26 11.12 8.16 -9.42
CA TRP A 26 10.55 7.57 -10.63
C TRP A 26 9.57 8.56 -11.26
N SER A 27 10.09 9.48 -12.06
CA SER A 27 9.37 10.67 -12.56
C SER A 27 8.40 10.44 -13.72
N SER A 28 8.12 9.18 -14.11
CA SER A 28 7.16 8.90 -15.18
C SER A 28 5.72 9.12 -14.70
N ARG A 29 4.89 9.72 -15.57
CA ARG A 29 3.43 9.87 -15.35
C ARG A 29 2.75 8.52 -15.18
N ILE A 30 3.17 7.52 -15.95
CA ILE A 30 2.75 6.12 -15.80
C ILE A 30 4.01 5.30 -15.55
N ARG A 31 4.10 4.70 -14.36
CA ARG A 31 5.27 3.92 -13.94
C ARG A 31 4.99 2.45 -14.25
N THR A 32 5.80 1.85 -15.12
CA THR A 32 5.66 0.45 -15.53
C THR A 32 6.91 -0.33 -15.16
N ALA A 33 6.75 -1.45 -14.47
CA ALA A 33 7.82 -2.34 -14.05
C ALA A 33 7.61 -3.75 -14.63
N GLY A 34 8.69 -4.39 -15.06
CA GLY A 34 8.71 -5.84 -15.28
C GLY A 34 9.24 -6.55 -14.04
N VAL A 35 8.60 -7.64 -13.64
CA VAL A 35 9.09 -8.54 -12.58
C VAL A 35 9.25 -9.92 -13.17
N SER A 36 10.47 -10.45 -13.13
CA SER A 36 10.81 -11.79 -13.62
C SER A 36 11.14 -12.72 -12.46
N SER A 37 10.73 -13.98 -12.58
CA SER A 37 11.11 -15.09 -11.70
C SER A 37 11.50 -16.29 -12.53
N PHE A 38 12.65 -16.90 -12.21
CA PHE A 38 13.22 -18.04 -12.94
C PHE A 38 13.42 -19.20 -11.97
N GLY A 39 12.65 -20.28 -12.15
CA GLY A 39 12.72 -21.47 -11.30
C GLY A 39 13.76 -22.47 -11.78
N ILE A 40 14.44 -23.14 -10.84
CA ILE A 40 15.47 -24.15 -11.14
C ILE A 40 14.93 -25.32 -11.99
N GLY A 41 13.65 -25.67 -11.84
CA GLY A 41 12.97 -26.68 -12.65
C GLY A 41 12.57 -26.23 -14.06
N GLY A 42 12.97 -25.03 -14.47
CA GLY A 42 12.68 -24.49 -15.81
C GLY A 42 11.34 -23.73 -15.92
N THR A 43 10.53 -23.68 -14.86
CA THR A 43 9.32 -22.85 -14.83
C THR A 43 9.68 -21.39 -14.61
N ASN A 44 9.35 -20.55 -15.58
CA ASN A 44 9.64 -19.12 -15.56
C ASN A 44 8.34 -18.32 -15.57
N CYS A 45 8.32 -17.17 -14.91
CA CYS A 45 7.19 -16.25 -14.90
C CYS A 45 7.69 -14.82 -15.09
N HIS A 46 6.96 -14.04 -15.88
CA HIS A 46 7.21 -12.62 -16.08
C HIS A 46 5.89 -11.86 -16.02
N ILE A 47 5.84 -10.80 -15.21
CA ILE A 47 4.67 -9.95 -15.08
C ILE A 47 5.04 -8.50 -15.35
N ILE A 48 4.10 -7.76 -15.92
CA ILE A 48 4.18 -6.31 -16.09
C ILE A 48 3.23 -5.68 -15.09
N VAL A 49 3.75 -4.76 -14.27
CA VAL A 49 2.99 -4.02 -13.27
C VAL A 49 3.00 -2.55 -13.65
N GLN A 50 1.82 -1.95 -13.71
CA GLN A 50 1.66 -0.53 -14.00
C GLN A 50 1.07 0.21 -12.80
N SER A 51 1.55 1.42 -12.52
CA SER A 51 0.93 2.29 -11.54
C SER A 51 -0.50 2.64 -11.96
N LEU A 52 -1.39 2.82 -10.97
CA LEU A 52 -2.69 3.41 -11.25
C LEU A 52 -2.49 4.80 -11.90
N PRO A 53 -3.26 5.13 -12.95
CA PRO A 53 -3.31 6.48 -13.48
C PRO A 53 -3.69 7.48 -12.38
N ASP A 54 -3.03 8.64 -12.33
CA ASP A 54 -3.33 9.68 -11.33
C ASP A 54 -4.81 10.13 -11.38
N SER A 55 -5.47 10.01 -12.53
CA SER A 55 -6.90 10.27 -12.70
C SER A 55 -7.79 9.31 -11.89
N LEU A 56 -7.36 8.08 -11.67
CA LEU A 56 -8.06 7.10 -10.83
C LEU A 56 -7.68 7.22 -9.35
N VAL A 57 -6.55 7.87 -9.04
CA VAL A 57 -6.13 8.18 -7.67
C VAL A 57 -6.94 9.36 -7.10
N SER A 58 -7.75 10.04 -7.92
CA SER A 58 -8.74 11.02 -7.49
C SER A 58 -9.96 10.38 -6.83
N ILE A 59 -9.75 9.58 -5.78
CA ILE A 59 -10.68 9.62 -4.66
C ILE A 59 -10.30 10.89 -3.89
N LYS A 60 -10.67 12.06 -4.45
CA LYS A 60 -10.95 13.18 -3.56
C LYS A 60 -12.12 12.67 -2.72
N PRO A 61 -12.03 12.61 -1.38
CA PRO A 61 -13.25 12.58 -0.62
C PRO A 61 -14.07 13.76 -1.16
N GLU A 62 -15.26 13.47 -1.68
CA GLU A 62 -16.15 14.47 -2.24
C GLU A 62 -16.11 15.71 -1.38
N GLN A 63 -15.96 16.86 -2.03
CA GLN A 63 -15.84 18.18 -1.40
C GLN A 63 -17.14 18.64 -0.71
N GLU A 64 -17.99 17.70 -0.27
CA GLU A 64 -19.20 17.91 0.52
C GLU A 64 -19.37 16.75 1.51
N VAL A 65 -18.34 16.45 2.30
CA VAL A 65 -18.63 15.82 3.59
C VAL A 65 -19.27 16.91 4.44
N ASP A 66 -20.58 16.82 4.62
CA ASP A 66 -21.27 17.55 5.66
C ASP A 66 -20.50 17.29 6.96
N ASN A 67 -19.83 18.32 7.49
CA ASN A 67 -18.96 18.26 8.67
C ASN A 67 -19.72 17.80 9.92
N ASN A 68 -21.03 17.57 9.80
CA ASN A 68 -21.92 17.07 10.80
C ASN A 68 -22.01 15.53 10.89
N PHE A 69 -21.30 14.78 10.02
CA PHE A 69 -21.24 13.32 10.14
C PHE A 69 -20.10 12.83 11.04
N GLU A 70 -20.47 12.17 12.15
CA GLU A 70 -19.54 11.43 12.98
C GLU A 70 -19.15 10.10 12.31
N TYR A 71 -17.88 9.97 11.93
CA TYR A 71 -17.34 8.70 11.42
C TYR A 71 -16.95 7.79 12.57
N SER A 72 -17.43 6.56 12.51
CA SER A 72 -17.08 5.52 13.47
C SER A 72 -16.06 4.54 12.91
N LEU A 73 -14.95 4.33 13.63
CA LEU A 73 -13.94 3.34 13.26
C LEU A 73 -14.22 1.99 13.94
N LEU A 74 -14.92 1.10 13.24
CA LEU A 74 -15.22 -0.23 13.76
C LEU A 74 -14.02 -1.17 13.62
N LEU A 75 -13.56 -1.74 14.73
CA LEU A 75 -12.49 -2.76 14.75
C LEU A 75 -13.00 -4.05 15.38
N SER A 76 -12.62 -5.19 14.82
CA SER A 76 -12.83 -6.49 15.46
C SER A 76 -11.67 -7.45 15.26
N ALA A 77 -11.48 -8.38 16.19
CA ALA A 77 -10.44 -9.40 16.14
C ALA A 77 -10.86 -10.69 16.86
N ALA A 78 -10.14 -11.78 16.55
CA ALA A 78 -10.39 -13.09 17.16
C ALA A 78 -9.98 -13.15 18.64
N THR A 79 -9.04 -12.30 19.08
CA THR A 79 -8.54 -12.23 20.46
C THR A 79 -8.40 -10.78 20.93
N LYS A 80 -8.34 -10.59 22.25
CA LYS A 80 -8.14 -9.28 22.88
C LYS A 80 -6.80 -8.66 22.50
N GLU A 81 -5.75 -9.47 22.43
CA GLU A 81 -4.39 -9.06 22.10
C GLU A 81 -4.31 -8.57 20.65
N SER A 82 -4.95 -9.30 19.73
CA SER A 82 -5.04 -8.89 18.33
C SER A 82 -5.86 -7.62 18.16
N LEU A 83 -6.94 -7.44 18.94
CA LEU A 83 -7.71 -6.19 18.93
C LEU A 83 -6.87 -5.00 19.42
N LYS A 84 -6.10 -5.18 20.50
CA LYS A 84 -5.21 -4.14 21.03
C LYS A 84 -4.10 -3.78 20.05
N LYS A 85 -3.49 -4.78 19.40
CA LYS A 85 -2.49 -4.56 18.36
C LYS A 85 -3.08 -3.79 17.18
N LEU A 86 -4.25 -4.22 16.70
CA LEU A 86 -4.96 -3.55 15.60
C LEU A 86 -5.28 -2.09 15.94
N ALA A 87 -5.80 -1.82 17.15
CA ALA A 87 -6.02 -0.45 17.59
C ALA A 87 -4.73 0.39 17.63
N GLY A 88 -3.62 -0.23 18.05
CA GLY A 88 -2.29 0.39 18.02
C GLY A 88 -1.81 0.72 16.60
N ASP A 89 -2.05 -0.17 15.63
CA ASP A 89 -1.70 0.03 14.23
C ASP A 89 -2.51 1.18 13.58
N TYR A 90 -3.76 1.38 14.01
CA TYR A 90 -4.64 2.46 13.53
C TYR A 90 -4.40 3.80 14.22
N ALA A 91 -3.93 3.82 15.47
CA ALA A 91 -3.67 5.05 16.23
C ALA A 91 -2.84 6.12 15.49
N PRO A 92 -1.71 5.79 14.80
CA PRO A 92 -0.97 6.79 14.04
C PRO A 92 -1.73 7.29 12.80
N LEU A 93 -2.57 6.44 12.20
CA LEU A 93 -3.29 6.76 10.96
C LEU A 93 -4.38 7.81 11.15
N ILE A 94 -5.01 7.85 12.34
CA ILE A 94 -6.08 8.81 12.67
C ILE A 94 -5.61 10.27 12.50
N LYS A 95 -4.32 10.55 12.73
CA LYS A 95 -3.77 11.91 12.63
C LYS A 95 -3.42 12.34 11.21
N ILE A 96 -3.17 11.38 10.32
CA ILE A 96 -2.61 11.64 8.98
C ILE A 96 -3.58 11.29 7.84
N THR A 97 -4.66 10.57 8.14
CA THR A 97 -5.65 10.12 7.16
C THR A 97 -7.03 10.68 7.52
N PRO A 98 -7.79 11.23 6.56
CA PRO A 98 -9.18 11.64 6.78
C PRO A 98 -10.04 10.52 7.38
N ALA A 99 -10.88 10.87 8.37
CA ALA A 99 -11.66 9.90 9.14
C ALA A 99 -12.60 9.05 8.28
N ASN A 100 -13.19 9.63 7.24
CA ASN A 100 -14.07 8.94 6.31
C ASN A 100 -13.35 7.83 5.51
N ILE A 101 -12.13 8.10 5.04
CA ILE A 101 -11.31 7.13 4.32
C ILE A 101 -10.90 5.99 5.26
N LEU A 102 -10.49 6.34 6.48
CA LEU A 102 -10.07 5.35 7.47
C LEU A 102 -11.24 4.43 7.87
N ALA A 103 -12.42 5.00 8.11
CA ALA A 103 -13.63 4.24 8.42
C ALA A 103 -14.09 3.36 7.25
N HIS A 104 -14.11 3.90 6.02
CA HIS A 104 -14.47 3.14 4.81
C HIS A 104 -13.57 1.91 4.62
N ASN A 105 -12.24 2.10 4.75
CA ASN A 105 -11.29 1.00 4.61
C ASN A 105 -11.47 -0.07 5.70
N ALA A 106 -11.67 0.35 6.95
CA ALA A 106 -11.92 -0.58 8.05
C ALA A 106 -13.21 -1.38 7.84
N LEU A 107 -14.27 -0.76 7.30
CA LEU A 107 -15.54 -1.40 7.02
C LEU A 107 -15.47 -2.40 5.86
N GLN A 108 -14.85 -2.03 4.74
CA GLN A 108 -14.89 -2.81 3.50
C GLN A 108 -13.86 -3.95 3.47
N GLN A 109 -12.72 -3.79 4.13
CA GLN A 109 -11.58 -4.71 4.00
C GLN A 109 -11.44 -5.68 5.18
N ARG A 110 -12.35 -5.63 6.17
CA ARG A 110 -12.23 -6.41 7.40
C ARG A 110 -13.50 -7.16 7.76
N GLN A 111 -13.29 -8.31 8.40
CA GLN A 111 -14.35 -9.03 9.08
C GLN A 111 -14.68 -8.31 10.39
N LEU A 112 -15.93 -7.85 10.55
CA LEU A 112 -16.39 -7.09 11.73
C LEU A 112 -17.14 -7.95 12.76
N ASN A 113 -17.47 -9.19 12.42
CA ASN A 113 -18.27 -10.09 13.26
C ASN A 113 -17.42 -10.96 14.21
N LEU A 114 -16.12 -10.68 14.37
CA LEU A 114 -15.27 -11.41 15.32
C LEU A 114 -15.63 -11.06 16.79
N PRO A 115 -15.31 -11.94 17.76
CA PRO A 115 -15.81 -11.83 19.13
C PRO A 115 -15.30 -10.60 19.90
N TRP A 116 -14.08 -10.11 19.64
CA TRP A 116 -13.55 -8.93 20.31
C TRP A 116 -13.77 -7.70 19.42
N ARG A 117 -14.52 -6.71 19.90
CA ARG A 117 -14.90 -5.52 19.13
C ARG A 117 -14.54 -4.23 19.86
N LEU A 118 -14.12 -3.23 19.11
CA LEU A 118 -13.87 -1.88 19.60
C LEU A 118 -14.64 -0.90 18.73
N TYR A 119 -15.35 0.01 19.40
CA TYR A 119 -16.06 1.12 18.79
C TYR A 119 -15.65 2.40 19.53
N PRO A 120 -14.68 3.16 19.01
CA PRO A 120 -14.32 4.45 19.57
C PRO A 120 -15.41 5.45 19.19
N LEU A 121 -16.19 5.89 20.19
CA LEU A 121 -17.00 7.09 20.09
C LEU A 121 -16.05 8.29 20.15
N ASN A 122 -15.99 9.09 19.08
CA ASN A 122 -15.42 10.43 19.19
C ASN A 122 -16.40 11.25 20.05
N LYS A 123 -15.92 11.78 21.18
CA LYS A 123 -16.62 12.81 21.96
C LYS A 123 -15.90 14.13 21.78
#